data_AF-A0A1M6VLY0-F1
#
_entry.id   AF-A0A1M6VLY0-F1
#
_cell.length_a   1.000
_cell.length_b   1.000
_cell.length_c   1.000
_cell.angle_alpha   90.00
_cell.angle_beta   90.00
_cell.angle_gamma   90.00
#
_symmetry.space_group_name_H-M   'P 1'
#
loop_
_entity.id
_entity.type
_entity.pdbx_description
1 polymer ?
#
loop_
_entity_poly.entity_id
_entity_poly.type
_entity_poly.pdbx_seq_one_letter_code
_entity_poly.pdbx_strand_id
1 'polypeptide(L)'
;MKPKYLLSILGVLFLVYYYLTIDTFKSLSGSDLSKGANVGTAISGILSPIIGVISIILLYLALSRQTESNIEQRLKNESDIIFTLINQMDDELQRFYTKISKTKGENKIELTERGIEGLMYWSRQYKFDLTDDFFKDKEITFRSFYESHQIILLIKSFQLIERRIEIATLTDEIKRLFRDKLDSYYQSKLRLKCFLILGV
;
A
#
# COMPACT_ATOMS: atom_id res chain seq x y z
N MET A 1 15.97 0.47 -20.56
CA MET A 1 16.50 -0.39 -21.64
C MET A 1 17.70 0.33 -22.25
N LYS A 2 18.89 -0.30 -22.34
CA LYS A 2 20.11 0.36 -22.85
C LYS A 2 19.85 0.86 -24.29
N PRO A 3 20.35 2.06 -24.69
CA PRO A 3 20.08 2.66 -26.01
C PRO A 3 20.43 1.76 -27.20
N LYS A 4 21.33 0.77 -26.99
CA LYS A 4 21.72 -0.24 -27.98
C LYS A 4 20.57 -1.12 -28.47
N TYR A 5 19.59 -1.45 -27.63
CA TYR A 5 18.49 -2.34 -28.02
C TYR A 5 17.40 -1.60 -28.81
N LEU A 6 17.20 -0.31 -28.54
CA LEU A 6 16.26 0.53 -29.29
C LEU A 6 16.68 0.66 -30.75
N LEU A 7 17.99 0.85 -30.99
CA LEU A 7 18.55 0.98 -32.34
C LEU A 7 18.41 -0.32 -33.14
N SER A 8 18.61 -1.47 -32.48
CA SER A 8 18.44 -2.78 -33.11
C SER A 8 16.99 -3.06 -33.49
N ILE A 9 16.02 -2.69 -32.64
CA ILE A 9 14.59 -2.85 -32.93
C ILE A 9 14.16 -1.94 -34.09
N LEU A 10 14.61 -0.68 -34.10
CA LEU A 10 14.36 0.25 -35.20
C LEU A 10 14.97 -0.24 -36.52
N GLY A 11 16.18 -0.81 -36.48
CA GLY A 11 16.82 -1.40 -37.66
C GLY A 11 16.06 -2.59 -38.23
N VAL A 12 15.52 -3.47 -37.38
CA VAL A 12 14.69 -4.60 -37.81
C VAL A 12 13.36 -4.12 -38.39
N LEU A 13 12.70 -3.15 -37.75
CA LEU A 13 11.46 -2.55 -38.26
C LEU A 13 11.67 -1.86 -39.61
N PHE A 14 12.81 -1.17 -39.79
CA PHE A 14 13.18 -0.56 -41.06
C PHE A 14 13.44 -1.59 -42.15
N LEU A 15 14.13 -2.70 -41.84
CA LEU A 15 14.33 -3.81 -42.77
C LEU A 15 13.01 -4.47 -43.18
N VAL A 16 12.11 -4.73 -42.23
CA VAL A 16 10.78 -5.29 -42.51
C VAL A 16 9.97 -4.32 -43.39
N TYR A 17 10.00 -3.02 -43.09
CA TYR A 17 9.39 -2.00 -43.94
C TYR A 17 10.00 -1.98 -45.34
N TYR A 18 11.33 -2.05 -45.46
CA TYR A 18 12.05 -2.03 -46.74
C TYR A 18 11.69 -3.25 -47.61
N TYR A 19 11.63 -4.45 -47.03
CA TYR A 19 11.23 -5.65 -47.75
C TYR A 19 9.76 -5.62 -48.19
N LEU A 20 8.85 -5.14 -47.33
CA LEU A 20 7.41 -5.00 -47.67
C LEU A 20 7.15 -3.93 -48.74
N THR A 21 7.96 -2.86 -48.76
CA THR A 21 7.83 -1.77 -49.74
C THR A 21 8.46 -2.10 -51.09
N ILE A 22 9.51 -2.91 -51.15
CA ILE A 22 10.10 -3.35 -52.43
C ILE A 22 9.13 -4.18 -53.27
N ASP A 23 8.47 -5.17 -52.66
CA ASP A 23 7.56 -6.05 -53.41
C ASP A 23 6.30 -5.30 -53.87
N THR A 24 5.82 -4.36 -53.07
CA THR A 24 4.69 -3.48 -53.46
C THR A 24 5.09 -2.48 -54.56
N PHE A 25 6.31 -1.93 -54.54
CA PHE A 25 6.80 -1.01 -55.57
C PHE A 25 7.14 -1.72 -56.89
N LYS A 26 7.60 -2.97 -56.85
CA LYS A 26 7.73 -3.84 -58.02
C LYS A 26 6.37 -4.17 -58.66
N SER A 27 5.34 -4.37 -57.85
CA SER A 27 3.98 -4.57 -58.36
C SER A 27 3.40 -3.31 -59.02
N LEU A 28 3.86 -2.12 -58.63
CA LEU A 28 3.39 -0.82 -59.13
C LEU A 28 4.02 -0.42 -60.48
N SER A 29 5.26 -0.87 -60.73
CA SER A 29 6.01 -0.53 -61.96
C SER A 29 5.52 -1.26 -63.22
N GLY A 30 4.65 -2.26 -63.08
CA GLY A 30 3.98 -2.96 -64.18
C GLY A 30 2.49 -2.65 -64.36
N SER A 31 1.89 -1.78 -63.53
CA SER A 31 0.45 -1.52 -63.53
C SER A 31 0.10 -0.21 -64.22
N ASP A 32 -0.57 -0.28 -65.37
CA ASP A 32 -1.17 0.86 -66.08
C ASP A 32 -2.21 1.56 -65.17
N LEU A 33 -1.91 2.79 -64.75
CA LEU A 33 -2.71 3.58 -63.81
C LEU A 33 -3.95 4.24 -64.45
N SER A 34 -4.20 4.02 -65.74
CA SER A 34 -5.38 4.55 -66.45
C SER A 34 -6.70 3.89 -66.04
N LYS A 35 -6.66 2.72 -65.39
CA LYS A 35 -7.84 2.00 -64.87
C LYS A 35 -7.95 2.22 -63.37
N GLY A 36 -8.98 2.94 -62.92
CA GLY A 36 -9.15 3.40 -61.52
C GLY A 36 -9.08 2.33 -60.42
N ALA A 37 -9.19 1.03 -60.75
CA ALA A 37 -8.95 -0.07 -59.83
C ALA A 37 -7.48 -0.17 -59.34
N ASN A 38 -6.52 0.33 -60.12
CA ASN A 38 -5.09 0.24 -59.78
C ASN A 38 -4.59 1.36 -58.86
N VAL A 39 -5.34 2.46 -58.75
CA VAL A 39 -5.00 3.58 -57.84
C VAL A 39 -5.32 3.22 -56.38
N GLY A 40 -6.45 2.56 -56.14
CA GLY A 40 -6.85 2.12 -54.80
C GLY A 40 -5.91 1.06 -54.21
N THR A 41 -5.44 0.12 -55.03
CA THR A 41 -4.46 -0.90 -54.61
C THR A 41 -3.08 -0.30 -54.38
N ALA A 42 -2.65 0.67 -55.19
CA ALA A 42 -1.41 1.42 -54.99
C ALA A 42 -1.41 2.21 -53.67
N ILE A 43 -2.48 2.97 -53.42
CA ILE A 43 -2.65 3.75 -52.19
C ILE A 43 -2.72 2.82 -50.98
N SER A 44 -3.46 1.72 -51.07
CA SER A 44 -3.55 0.71 -50.00
C SER A 44 -2.20 0.04 -49.71
N GLY A 45 -1.41 -0.28 -50.75
CA GLY A 45 -0.09 -0.89 -50.61
C GLY A 45 0.93 0.00 -49.89
N ILE A 46 0.82 1.33 -50.04
CA ILE A 46 1.68 2.30 -49.33
C ILE A 46 1.14 2.59 -47.92
N LEU A 47 -0.18 2.77 -47.78
CA LEU A 47 -0.79 3.12 -46.50
C LEU A 47 -0.79 1.96 -45.50
N SER A 48 -0.93 0.71 -45.95
CA SER A 48 -1.03 -0.45 -45.05
C SER A 48 0.23 -0.64 -44.18
N PRO A 49 1.47 -0.58 -44.71
CA PRO A 49 2.68 -0.61 -43.87
C PRO A 49 2.81 0.60 -42.94
N ILE A 50 2.43 1.80 -43.39
CA ILE A 50 2.48 3.02 -42.58
C ILE A 50 1.53 2.91 -41.38
N ILE A 51 0.28 2.48 -41.63
CA ILE A 51 -0.71 2.23 -40.59
C ILE A 51 -0.20 1.13 -39.65
N GLY A 52 0.36 0.04 -40.18
CA GLY A 52 0.95 -1.03 -39.37
C GLY A 52 2.04 -0.55 -38.41
N VAL A 53 2.98 0.27 -38.89
CA VAL A 53 4.04 0.85 -38.05
C VAL A 53 3.46 1.78 -36.98
N ILE A 54 2.53 2.66 -37.35
CA ILE A 54 1.87 3.57 -36.40
C ILE A 54 1.11 2.77 -35.33
N SER A 55 0.37 1.72 -35.71
CA SER A 55 -0.35 0.85 -34.79
C SER A 55 0.59 0.15 -33.80
N ILE A 56 1.75 -0.34 -34.26
CA ILE A 56 2.76 -0.95 -33.37
C ILE A 56 3.32 0.06 -32.38
N ILE A 57 3.62 1.28 -32.83
CA ILE A 57 4.12 2.36 -31.96
C ILE A 57 3.07 2.71 -30.89
N LEU A 58 1.82 2.89 -31.29
CA LEU A 58 0.73 3.19 -30.37
C LEU A 58 0.50 2.05 -29.36
N LEU A 59 0.54 0.80 -29.83
CA LEU A 59 0.41 -0.37 -28.96
C LEU A 59 1.56 -0.45 -27.94
N TYR A 60 2.79 -0.18 -28.37
CA TYR A 60 3.96 -0.13 -27.49
C TYR A 60 3.81 0.96 -26.42
N LEU A 61 3.39 2.16 -26.81
CA LEU A 61 3.15 3.27 -25.89
C LEU A 61 2.04 2.92 -24.88
N ALA A 62 0.95 2.34 -25.35
CA ALA A 62 -0.17 1.91 -24.50
C ALA A 62 0.29 0.86 -23.47
N LEU A 63 1.03 -0.17 -23.90
CA LEU A 63 1.54 -1.21 -23.01
C LEU A 63 2.53 -0.65 -21.98
N SER A 64 3.40 0.28 -22.40
CA SER A 64 4.36 0.94 -21.50
C SER A 64 3.64 1.73 -20.42
N ARG A 65 2.65 2.54 -20.80
CA ARG A 65 1.82 3.31 -19.85
C ARG A 65 0.99 2.42 -18.93
N GLN A 66 0.46 1.32 -19.46
CA GLN A 66 -0.28 0.35 -18.65
C GLN A 66 0.64 -0.31 -17.60
N THR A 67 1.88 -0.63 -17.98
CA THR A 67 2.85 -1.20 -17.05
C THR A 67 3.21 -0.21 -15.94
N GLU A 68 3.46 1.06 -16.29
CA GLU A 68 3.69 2.14 -15.32
C GLU A 68 2.50 2.28 -14.35
N SER A 69 1.29 2.37 -14.88
CA SER A 69 0.06 2.49 -14.08
C SER A 69 -0.14 1.31 -13.12
N ASN A 70 0.12 0.08 -13.57
CA ASN A 70 0.02 -1.11 -12.71
C ASN A 70 1.03 -1.08 -11.55
N ILE A 71 2.25 -0.56 -11.79
CA ILE A 71 3.27 -0.41 -10.76
C ILE A 71 2.82 0.64 -9.73
N GLU A 72 2.34 1.79 -10.18
CA GLU A 72 1.85 2.87 -9.30
C GLU A 72 0.64 2.41 -8.48
N GLN A 73 -0.31 1.71 -9.10
CA GLN A 73 -1.46 1.15 -8.40
C GLN A 73 -1.05 0.13 -7.34
N ARG A 74 -0.06 -0.73 -7.64
CA ARG A 74 0.47 -1.66 -6.64
C ARG A 74 1.07 -0.92 -5.45
N LEU A 75 1.89 0.11 -5.68
CA LEU A 75 2.49 0.92 -4.61
C LEU A 75 1.42 1.61 -3.75
N LYS A 76 0.39 2.17 -4.39
CA LYS A 76 -0.75 2.76 -3.71
C LYS A 76 -1.48 1.74 -2.84
N ASN A 77 -1.83 0.58 -3.40
CA ASN A 77 -2.55 -0.46 -2.67
C ASN A 77 -1.77 -0.96 -1.44
N GLU A 78 -0.45 -1.16 -1.56
CA GLU A 78 0.41 -1.53 -0.44
C GLU A 78 0.38 -0.45 0.67
N SER A 79 0.41 0.83 0.26
CA SER A 79 0.36 1.97 1.17
C SER A 79 -1.01 2.08 1.87
N ASP A 80 -2.09 1.94 1.13
CA ASP A 80 -3.47 2.01 1.62
C ASP A 80 -3.75 0.89 2.66
N ILE A 81 -3.21 -0.31 2.43
CA ILE A 81 -3.31 -1.42 3.39
C ILE A 81 -2.64 -1.05 4.73
N ILE A 82 -1.43 -0.49 4.70
CA ILE A 82 -0.71 -0.10 5.92
C ILE A 82 -1.48 0.98 6.67
N PHE A 83 -1.97 2.02 5.97
CA PHE A 83 -2.80 3.04 6.60
C PHE A 83 -4.07 2.47 7.21
N THR A 84 -4.73 1.53 6.53
CA THR A 84 -5.94 0.87 7.02
C THR A 84 -5.65 0.12 8.32
N LEU A 85 -4.53 -0.63 8.39
CA LEU A 85 -4.16 -1.35 9.62
C LEU A 85 -3.86 -0.39 10.78
N ILE A 86 -3.19 0.74 10.51
CA ILE A 86 -2.95 1.77 11.55
C ILE A 86 -4.28 2.35 12.06
N ASN A 87 -5.22 2.64 11.16
CA ASN A 87 -6.54 3.16 11.54
C ASN A 87 -7.34 2.11 12.34
N GLN A 88 -7.29 0.83 11.95
CA GLN A 88 -7.92 -0.26 12.68
C GLN A 88 -7.35 -0.42 14.09
N MET A 89 -6.04 -0.33 14.24
CA MET A 89 -5.40 -0.33 15.56
C MET A 89 -5.85 0.87 16.41
N ASP A 90 -6.07 2.04 15.79
CA ASP A 90 -6.62 3.20 16.50
C ASP A 90 -8.06 2.96 16.96
N ASP A 91 -8.89 2.38 16.10
CA ASP A 91 -10.26 2.01 16.46
C ASP A 91 -10.29 0.95 17.58
N GLU A 92 -9.37 -0.02 17.55
CA GLU A 92 -9.19 -1.00 18.63
C GLU A 92 -8.84 -0.30 19.95
N LEU A 93 -7.97 0.70 19.92
CA LEU A 93 -7.61 1.48 21.10
C LEU A 93 -8.81 2.28 21.60
N GLN A 94 -9.57 2.94 20.73
CA GLN A 94 -10.76 3.70 21.10
C GLN A 94 -11.86 2.83 21.72
N ARG A 95 -11.93 1.56 21.32
CA ARG A 95 -12.87 0.56 21.88
C ARG A 95 -12.40 -0.02 23.20
N PHE A 96 -11.16 0.22 23.61
CA PHE A 96 -10.69 -0.18 24.93
C PHE A 96 -11.62 0.42 25.97
N TYR A 97 -12.01 -0.36 26.99
CA TYR A 97 -12.76 0.17 28.10
C TYR A 97 -12.38 -0.50 29.41
N THR A 98 -12.47 0.25 30.50
CA THR A 98 -12.30 -0.27 31.85
C THR A 98 -13.47 0.19 32.69
N LYS A 99 -14.00 -0.72 33.51
CA LYS A 99 -14.99 -0.36 34.53
C LYS A 99 -14.28 0.16 35.76
N ILE A 100 -14.78 1.25 36.30
CA ILE A 100 -14.25 1.96 37.45
C ILE A 100 -15.34 2.06 38.49
N SER A 101 -15.00 1.79 39.74
CA SER A 101 -15.87 2.16 40.84
C SER A 101 -15.30 3.37 41.58
N LYS A 102 -16.08 4.45 41.64
CA LYS A 102 -15.78 5.62 42.48
C LYS A 102 -16.77 5.66 43.63
N THR A 103 -16.26 5.69 44.86
CA THR A 103 -17.08 5.90 46.05
C THR A 103 -17.16 7.40 46.32
N LYS A 104 -18.37 7.96 46.40
CA LYS A 104 -18.60 9.36 46.78
C LYS A 104 -19.57 9.37 47.97
N GLY A 105 -19.03 9.50 49.18
CA GLY A 105 -19.81 9.31 50.41
C GLY A 105 -20.14 7.84 50.64
N GLU A 106 -21.41 7.52 50.92
CA GLU A 106 -21.90 6.12 51.08
C GLU A 106 -22.28 5.45 49.75
N ASN A 107 -22.33 6.21 48.65
CA ASN A 107 -22.75 5.71 47.35
C ASN A 107 -21.56 5.26 46.50
N LYS A 108 -21.64 4.01 46.00
CA LYS A 108 -20.72 3.44 45.02
C LYS A 108 -21.25 3.71 43.61
N ILE A 109 -20.53 4.51 42.83
CA ILE A 109 -20.88 4.81 41.43
C ILE A 109 -19.95 4.00 40.53
N GLU A 110 -20.53 3.25 39.60
CA GLU A 110 -19.78 2.57 38.54
C GLU A 110 -19.74 3.45 37.29
N LEU A 111 -18.53 3.71 36.81
CA LEU A 111 -18.23 4.49 35.60
C LEU A 111 -17.49 3.59 34.62
N THR A 112 -17.66 3.82 33.32
CA THR A 112 -16.88 3.14 32.28
C THR A 112 -16.06 4.19 31.55
N GLU A 113 -14.73 4.13 31.69
CA GLU A 113 -13.82 4.94 30.90
C GLU A 113 -13.43 4.15 29.65
N ARG A 114 -13.30 4.85 28.51
CA ARG A 114 -13.00 4.26 27.20
C ARG A 114 -11.71 4.82 26.62
N GLY A 115 -11.25 4.24 25.52
CA GLY A 115 -10.13 4.75 24.77
C GLY A 115 -8.83 4.79 25.56
N ILE A 116 -8.06 5.85 25.33
CA ILE A 116 -6.77 6.07 25.99
C ILE A 116 -6.93 6.34 27.49
N GLU A 117 -8.00 7.02 27.90
CA GLU A 117 -8.31 7.29 29.30
C GLU A 117 -8.58 6.00 30.07
N GLY A 118 -9.34 5.08 29.44
CA GLY A 118 -9.57 3.74 29.97
C GLY A 118 -8.27 2.97 30.14
N LEU A 119 -7.40 2.99 29.12
CA LEU A 119 -6.11 2.31 29.16
C LEU A 119 -5.18 2.89 30.23
N MET A 120 -5.16 4.21 30.37
CA MET A 120 -4.40 4.92 31.40
C MET A 120 -4.91 4.57 32.80
N TYR A 121 -6.22 4.47 32.99
CA TYR A 121 -6.78 4.10 34.28
C TYR A 121 -6.47 2.65 34.64
N TRP A 122 -6.66 1.73 33.69
CA TRP A 122 -6.31 0.32 33.85
C TRP A 122 -4.82 0.16 34.21
N SER A 123 -3.92 0.77 33.45
CA SER A 123 -2.47 0.69 33.70
C SER A 123 -2.07 1.29 35.06
N ARG A 124 -2.79 2.29 35.57
CA ARG A 124 -2.59 2.84 36.92
C ARG A 124 -3.14 1.95 38.03
N GLN A 125 -4.22 1.20 37.80
CA GLN A 125 -4.72 0.26 38.80
C GLN A 125 -3.78 -0.94 38.99
N TYR A 126 -3.22 -1.45 37.90
CA TYR A 126 -2.29 -2.58 37.92
C TYR A 126 -0.81 -2.15 38.06
N LYS A 127 -0.56 -0.89 38.47
CA LYS A 127 0.79 -0.37 38.75
C LYS A 127 1.45 -0.99 39.99
N PHE A 128 0.72 -1.80 40.75
CA PHE A 128 1.25 -2.53 41.89
C PHE A 128 1.77 -3.88 41.40
N ASP A 129 3.10 -4.01 41.42
CA ASP A 129 3.87 -5.25 41.31
C ASP A 129 3.10 -6.46 40.79
N LEU A 130 3.11 -6.62 39.47
CA LEU A 130 2.90 -7.91 38.82
C LEU A 130 4.12 -8.82 39.11
N THR A 131 4.44 -9.02 40.38
CA THR A 131 5.40 -10.01 40.83
C THR A 131 4.85 -11.40 40.58
N ASP A 132 5.72 -12.38 40.32
CA ASP A 132 5.33 -13.77 40.06
C ASP A 132 4.40 -14.35 41.15
N ASP A 133 4.48 -13.84 42.38
CA ASP A 133 3.63 -14.26 43.50
C ASP A 133 2.16 -13.84 43.33
N PHE A 134 1.87 -12.70 42.69
CA PHE A 134 0.49 -12.26 42.41
C PHE A 134 -0.26 -13.20 41.47
N PHE A 135 0.46 -13.79 40.50
CA PHE A 135 -0.11 -14.75 39.55
C PHE A 135 -0.21 -16.16 40.13
N LYS A 136 0.68 -16.53 41.06
CA LYS A 136 0.64 -17.84 41.74
C LYS A 136 -0.49 -17.95 42.75
N ASP A 137 -0.76 -16.92 43.52
CA ASP A 137 -1.74 -16.98 44.63
C ASP A 137 -3.20 -16.99 44.18
N LYS A 138 -3.51 -16.62 42.94
CA LYS A 138 -4.91 -16.47 42.49
C LYS A 138 -5.36 -17.40 41.37
N GLU A 139 -4.49 -18.26 40.82
CA GLU A 139 -4.76 -18.99 39.56
C GLU A 139 -5.29 -18.07 38.42
N ILE A 140 -5.04 -16.77 38.52
CA ILE A 140 -5.53 -15.77 37.58
C ILE A 140 -4.53 -15.71 36.43
N THR A 141 -4.92 -16.28 35.29
CA THR A 141 -4.17 -16.03 34.05
C THR A 141 -4.43 -14.59 33.61
N PHE A 142 -3.42 -13.86 33.11
CA PHE A 142 -3.62 -12.52 32.53
C PHE A 142 -4.76 -12.49 31.49
N ARG A 143 -4.99 -13.62 30.80
CA ARG A 143 -6.06 -13.82 29.83
C ARG A 143 -7.49 -13.84 30.43
N SER A 144 -7.67 -14.05 31.74
CA SER A 144 -9.00 -14.07 32.36
C SER A 144 -9.62 -12.68 32.51
N PHE A 145 -8.84 -11.61 32.31
CA PHE A 145 -9.36 -10.25 32.27
C PHE A 145 -9.66 -9.83 30.83
N TYR A 146 -10.87 -9.30 30.62
CA TYR A 146 -11.32 -8.80 29.33
C TYR A 146 -10.39 -7.68 28.81
N GLU A 147 -9.96 -6.77 29.68
CA GLU A 147 -9.07 -5.65 29.38
C GLU A 147 -7.67 -6.14 28.93
N SER A 148 -7.20 -7.23 29.54
CA SER A 148 -5.91 -7.83 29.18
C SER A 148 -5.94 -8.47 27.79
N HIS A 149 -7.08 -9.04 27.38
CA HIS A 149 -7.28 -9.52 26.02
C HIS A 149 -7.20 -8.38 25.00
N GLN A 150 -7.83 -7.23 25.30
CA GLN A 150 -7.77 -6.06 24.42
C GLN A 150 -6.35 -5.52 24.26
N ILE A 151 -5.54 -5.52 25.32
CA ILE A 151 -4.13 -5.12 25.25
C ILE A 151 -3.32 -6.09 24.39
N ILE A 152 -3.53 -7.40 24.55
CA ILE A 152 -2.89 -8.40 23.69
C ILE A 152 -3.26 -8.18 22.22
N LEU A 153 -4.51 -7.84 21.93
CA LEU A 153 -4.94 -7.51 20.56
C LEU A 153 -4.19 -6.28 20.03
N LEU A 154 -4.12 -5.18 20.79
CA LEU A 154 -3.38 -3.99 20.40
C LEU A 154 -1.89 -4.27 20.11
N ILE A 155 -1.24 -5.07 20.95
CA ILE A 155 0.16 -5.48 20.75
C ILE A 155 0.30 -6.29 19.44
N LYS A 156 -0.60 -7.24 19.20
CA LYS A 156 -0.58 -8.05 17.98
C LYS A 156 -0.85 -7.20 16.73
N SER A 157 -1.76 -6.23 16.80
CA SER A 157 -2.04 -5.30 15.71
C SER A 157 -0.81 -4.45 15.39
N PHE A 158 -0.10 -3.95 16.41
CA PHE A 158 1.16 -3.24 16.23
C PHE A 158 2.21 -4.10 15.50
N GLN A 159 2.46 -5.32 15.99
CA GLN A 159 3.41 -6.26 15.38
C GLN A 159 3.03 -6.65 13.94
N LEU A 160 1.73 -6.79 13.66
CA LEU A 160 1.21 -7.07 12.33
C LEU A 160 1.56 -5.93 11.36
N ILE A 161 1.40 -4.67 11.80
CA ILE A 161 1.74 -3.50 10.99
C ILE A 161 3.25 -3.46 10.72
N GLU A 162 4.10 -3.67 11.74
CA GLU A 162 5.56 -3.72 11.56
C GLU A 162 5.96 -4.76 10.51
N ARG A 163 5.45 -5.99 10.67
CA ARG A 163 5.70 -7.07 9.72
C ARG A 163 5.18 -6.74 8.33
N ARG A 164 4.03 -6.08 8.21
CA ARG A 164 3.47 -5.67 6.92
C ARG A 164 4.36 -4.65 6.22
N ILE A 165 4.89 -3.66 6.94
CA ILE A 165 5.82 -2.65 6.41
C ILE A 165 7.11 -3.31 5.91
N GLU A 166 7.61 -4.33 6.62
CA GLU A 166 8.81 -5.07 6.24
C GLU A 166 8.65 -5.79 4.90
N ILE A 167 7.57 -6.57 4.76
CA ILE A 167 7.34 -7.40 3.57
C ILE A 167 6.77 -6.62 2.37
N ALA A 168 6.26 -5.40 2.58
CA ALA A 168 5.65 -4.61 1.51
C ALA A 168 6.68 -4.29 0.41
N THR A 169 6.24 -4.36 -0.86
CA THR A 169 7.08 -4.02 -2.01
C THR A 169 7.06 -2.51 -2.26
N LEU A 170 7.48 -1.76 -1.25
CA LEU A 170 7.60 -0.30 -1.25
C LEU A 170 9.08 0.11 -1.31
N THR A 171 9.33 1.35 -1.72
CA THR A 171 10.68 1.93 -1.62
C THR A 171 11.08 2.09 -0.15
N ASP A 172 12.38 2.04 0.13
CA ASP A 172 12.89 2.15 1.50
C ASP A 172 12.53 3.50 2.17
N GLU A 173 12.44 4.55 1.36
CA GLU A 173 11.97 5.87 1.79
C GLU A 173 10.53 5.80 2.32
N ILE A 174 9.62 5.20 1.57
CA ILE A 174 8.21 5.05 1.98
C ILE A 174 8.10 4.12 3.20
N LYS A 175 8.89 3.04 3.25
CA LYS A 175 8.94 2.16 4.43
C LYS A 175 9.38 2.93 5.67
N ARG A 176 10.38 3.82 5.56
CA ARG A 176 10.83 4.67 6.66
C ARG A 176 9.70 5.60 7.12
N LEU A 177 8.99 6.25 6.20
CA LEU A 177 7.85 7.10 6.56
C LEU A 177 6.77 6.34 7.35
N PHE A 178 6.45 5.11 6.96
CA PHE A 178 5.50 4.28 7.70
C PHE A 178 6.02 3.87 9.08
N ARG A 179 7.32 3.53 9.21
CA ARG A 179 7.94 3.24 10.51
C ARG A 179 7.90 4.46 11.43
N ASP A 180 8.25 5.64 10.91
CA ASP A 180 8.24 6.88 11.67
C ASP A 180 6.82 7.24 12.11
N LYS A 181 5.82 7.03 11.25
CA LYS A 181 4.41 7.22 11.59
C LYS A 181 3.95 6.25 12.69
N LEU A 182 4.34 4.98 12.59
CA LEU A 182 4.00 3.95 13.57
C LEU A 182 4.70 4.20 14.92
N ASP A 183 5.97 4.60 14.91
CA ASP A 183 6.66 5.02 16.15
C ASP A 183 5.99 6.27 16.72
N SER A 184 5.68 7.29 15.92
CA SER A 184 4.96 8.47 16.40
C SER A 184 3.61 8.11 17.07
N TYR A 185 2.87 7.17 16.49
CA TYR A 185 1.66 6.62 17.11
C TYR A 185 1.96 5.96 18.46
N TYR A 186 2.96 5.08 18.51
CA TYR A 186 3.40 4.44 19.75
C TYR A 186 3.81 5.46 20.81
N GLN A 187 4.68 6.41 20.47
CA GLN A 187 5.19 7.43 21.39
C GLN A 187 4.08 8.31 21.95
N SER A 188 3.07 8.64 21.16
CA SER A 188 1.99 9.55 21.55
C SER A 188 0.86 8.87 22.33
N LYS A 189 0.47 7.66 21.96
CA LYS A 189 -0.72 6.99 22.53
C LYS A 189 -0.40 5.83 23.47
N LEU A 190 0.72 5.13 23.28
CA LEU A 190 1.02 3.87 23.98
C LEU A 190 2.21 3.97 24.92
N ARG A 191 3.23 4.76 24.58
CA ARG A 191 4.38 5.01 25.44
C ARG A 191 3.98 6.01 26.50
N LEU A 192 3.62 5.52 27.68
CA LEU A 192 3.34 6.33 28.86
C LEU A 192 4.62 7.03 29.37
N LYS A 193 5.08 8.07 28.68
CA LYS A 193 5.80 9.18 29.31
C LYS A 193 4.77 10.20 29.77
N CYS A 194 4.28 10.00 30.99
CA CYS A 194 3.46 10.95 31.73
C CYS A 194 4.29 12.19 32.12
N PHE A 195 4.76 13.01 31.16
CA PHE A 195 5.57 14.20 31.47
C PHE A 195 5.38 15.46 30.61
N LEU A 196 4.37 15.57 29.74
CA LEU A 196 4.22 16.79 28.94
C LEU A 196 2.77 17.25 28.80
N ILE A 197 2.16 17.65 29.91
CA ILE A 197 1.27 18.82 29.96
C ILE A 197 1.54 19.52 31.31
N LEU A 198 1.93 20.80 31.25
CA LEU A 198 2.33 21.74 32.32
C LEU A 198 3.83 21.79 32.62
N GLY A 199 4.55 22.58 31.81
CA GLY A 199 5.95 22.92 32.02
C GLY A 199 6.56 23.95 31.06
N VAL A 200 5.75 24.60 30.22
CA VAL A 200 5.99 25.92 29.59
C VAL A 200 4.64 26.61 29.46
#